data_AF-A0A327NSS6-F1
#
_entry.id   AF-A0A327NSS6-F1
#
_cell.length_a   1.000
_cell.length_b   1.000
_cell.length_c   1.000
_cell.angle_alpha   90.00
_cell.angle_beta   90.00
_cell.angle_gamma   90.00
#
_symmetry.space_group_name_H-M   'P 1'
#
loop_
_entity.id
_entity.type
_entity.pdbx_description
1 polymer ?
#
loop_
_entity_poly.entity_id
_entity_poly.type
_entity_poly.pdbx_seq_one_letter_code
_entity_poly.pdbx_strand_id
1 'polypeptide(L)'
;MKLTWTFYPRGESESVTLTVVYMPELDAETRASGGFLHKNTNTAYVDWPTYKRFDTLDLDGRKDAFQRLTPINGDVITKDTIRLLLP
;
A
#
# COMPACT_ATOMS: atom_id res chain seq x y z
N MET A 1 9.64 7.15 -2.43
CA MET A 1 9.61 6.56 -3.80
C MET A 1 8.18 6.12 -4.11
N LYS A 2 7.76 6.08 -5.37
CA LYS A 2 6.40 5.71 -5.79
C LYS A 2 6.46 4.73 -6.96
N LEU A 3 5.63 3.69 -6.94
CA LEU A 3 5.37 2.81 -8.08
C LEU A 3 3.86 2.69 -8.31
N THR A 4 3.48 2.31 -9.52
CA THR A 4 2.09 2.10 -9.89
C THR A 4 1.90 0.66 -10.34
N TRP A 5 0.95 -0.04 -9.73
CA TRP A 5 0.60 -1.41 -10.09
C TRP A 5 -0.85 -1.45 -10.60
N THR A 6 -1.04 -1.76 -11.88
CA THR A 6 -2.36 -1.90 -12.48
C THR A 6 -2.70 -3.37 -12.68
N PHE A 7 -3.89 -3.77 -12.23
CA PHE A 7 -4.46 -5.08 -12.44
C PHE A 7 -5.73 -4.97 -13.29
N TYR A 8 -5.98 -5.99 -14.12
CA TYR A 8 -7.16 -6.09 -14.98
C TYR A 8 -7.99 -7.29 -14.49
N PRO A 9 -9.03 -7.06 -13.69
CA PRO A 9 -9.92 -8.13 -13.25
C PRO A 9 -10.56 -8.81 -14.46
N ARG A 10 -10.55 -10.14 -14.47
CA ARG A 10 -11.05 -10.91 -15.62
C ARG A 10 -12.56 -10.75 -15.71
N GLY A 11 -13.04 -10.07 -16.76
CA GLY A 11 -14.46 -9.81 -17.00
C GLY A 11 -14.91 -8.39 -16.65
N GLU A 12 -14.03 -7.55 -16.12
CA GLU A 12 -14.30 -6.13 -15.90
C GLU A 12 -13.61 -5.28 -16.97
N SER A 13 -14.32 -4.26 -17.47
CA SER A 13 -13.79 -3.29 -18.43
C SER A 13 -12.84 -2.28 -17.77
N GLU A 14 -12.90 -2.18 -16.43
CA GLU A 14 -12.18 -1.20 -15.65
C GLU A 14 -10.89 -1.80 -15.07
N SER A 15 -9.79 -1.08 -15.26
CA SER A 15 -8.51 -1.45 -14.66
C SER A 15 -8.43 -0.86 -13.25
N VAL A 16 -7.93 -1.65 -12.31
CA VAL A 16 -7.70 -1.21 -10.94
C VAL A 16 -6.24 -0.85 -10.78
N THR A 17 -5.96 0.43 -10.61
CA THR A 17 -4.59 0.95 -10.42
C THR A 17 -4.32 1.25 -8.96
N LEU A 18 -3.42 0.48 -8.35
CA LEU A 18 -2.88 0.74 -7.01
C LEU A 18 -1.63 1.62 -7.12
N THR A 19 -1.67 2.79 -6.46
CA THR A 19 -0.47 3.59 -6.25
C THR A 19 0.22 3.12 -4.98
N VAL A 20 1.50 2.75 -5.03
CA VAL A 20 2.27 2.34 -3.85
C VAL A 20 3.34 3.38 -3.56
N VAL A 21 3.34 3.92 -2.34
CA VAL A 21 4.24 4.96 -1.86
C VAL A 21 5.05 4.41 -0.70
N TYR A 22 6.36 4.37 -0.87
CA TYR A 22 7.28 4.07 0.22
C TYR A 22 7.34 5.24 1.21
N MET A 23 7.13 4.94 2.49
CA MET A 23 7.26 5.85 3.62
C MET A 23 8.30 5.34 4.63
N PRO A 24 9.50 5.97 4.68
CA PRO A 24 10.56 5.59 5.61
C PRO A 24 10.15 5.59 7.09
N GLU A 25 9.15 6.40 7.44
CA GLU A 25 8.63 6.48 8.81
C GLU A 25 8.05 5.15 9.30
N LEU A 26 7.64 4.28 8.38
CA LEU A 26 7.10 2.96 8.70
C LEU A 26 8.19 1.90 8.90
N ASP A 27 9.43 2.15 8.47
CA ASP A 27 10.55 1.20 8.64
C ASP A 27 11.01 1.08 10.08
N ALA A 28 10.84 2.14 10.87
CA ALA A 28 11.18 2.16 12.28
C ALA A 28 10.18 1.35 13.14
N GLU A 29 9.03 0.99 12.57
CA GLU A 29 8.00 0.26 13.27
C GLU A 29 8.07 -1.23 12.95
N THR A 30 8.36 -2.04 13.96
CA THR A 30 8.23 -3.51 13.87
C THR A 30 6.75 -3.91 13.87
N ARG A 31 6.02 -3.59 12.80
CA ARG A 31 4.63 -4.04 12.63
C ARG A 31 4.54 -5.34 11.84
N ALA A 32 3.52 -6.12 12.19
CA ALA A 32 3.08 -7.25 11.37
C ALA A 32 2.36 -6.79 10.07
N SER A 33 1.79 -5.57 10.07
CA SER A 33 1.15 -4.97 8.90
C SER A 33 2.18 -4.34 7.97
N GLY A 34 2.12 -4.64 6.67
CA GLY A 34 3.06 -4.11 5.67
C GLY A 34 2.84 -2.63 5.29
N GLY A 35 1.84 -1.98 5.87
CA GLY A 35 1.50 -0.57 5.62
C GLY A 35 0.01 -0.30 5.69
N PHE A 36 -0.42 0.81 5.09
CA PHE A 36 -1.79 1.30 5.08
C PHE A 36 -2.34 1.39 3.66
N LEU A 37 -3.61 1.03 3.46
CA LEU A 37 -4.32 1.17 2.20
C LEU A 37 -5.41 2.24 2.31
N HIS A 38 -5.23 3.33 1.57
CA HIS A 38 -6.26 4.34 1.38
C HIS A 38 -7.19 3.93 0.24
N LYS A 39 -8.39 3.47 0.60
CA LYS A 39 -9.34 2.89 -0.37
C LYS A 39 -9.85 3.90 -1.39
N ASN A 40 -10.10 5.14 -0.97
CA ASN A 40 -10.71 6.16 -1.83
C ASN A 40 -9.80 6.56 -3.00
N THR A 41 -8.48 6.62 -2.79
CA THR A 41 -7.51 6.95 -3.86
C THR A 41 -6.75 5.74 -4.36
N ASN A 42 -7.12 4.54 -3.91
CA ASN A 42 -6.40 3.29 -4.14
C ASN A 42 -4.87 3.46 -3.98
N THR A 43 -4.47 4.01 -2.83
CA THR A 43 -3.06 4.34 -2.55
C THR A 43 -2.58 3.57 -1.31
N ALA A 44 -1.53 2.77 -1.46
CA ALA A 44 -0.86 2.07 -0.38
C ALA A 44 0.36 2.88 0.09
N TYR A 45 0.46 3.11 1.40
CA TYR A 45 1.62 3.70 2.06
C TYR A 45 2.32 2.60 2.85
N VAL A 46 3.55 2.28 2.48
CA VAL A 46 4.20 1.03 2.90
C VAL A 46 5.62 1.23 3.39
N ASP A 47 6.07 0.29 4.21
CA ASP A 47 7.47 0.14 4.60
C ASP A 47 8.34 -0.34 3.41
N TRP A 48 9.65 -0.32 3.59
CA TRP A 48 10.61 -0.73 2.57
C TRP A 48 10.50 -2.22 2.21
N PRO A 49 10.38 -3.17 3.17
CA PRO A 49 10.19 -4.58 2.84
C PRO A 49 8.97 -4.85 1.95
N THR A 50 7.84 -4.19 2.24
CA THR A 50 6.59 -4.32 1.50
C THR A 50 6.67 -3.61 0.16
N TYR A 51 7.28 -2.42 0.10
CA TYR A 51 7.54 -1.72 -1.17
C TYR A 51 8.30 -2.61 -2.16
N LYS A 52 9.37 -3.27 -1.70
CA LYS A 52 10.15 -4.18 -2.54
C LYS A 52 9.32 -5.34 -3.10
N ARG A 53 8.35 -5.87 -2.37
CA ARG A 53 7.44 -6.92 -2.86
C ARG A 53 6.54 -6.43 -3.98
N PHE A 54 6.15 -5.15 -3.95
CA PHE A 54 5.41 -4.54 -5.04
C PHE A 54 6.29 -4.26 -6.27
N ASP A 55 7.59 -4.04 -6.06
CA ASP A 55 8.56 -3.75 -7.13
C ASP A 55 9.05 -5.02 -7.87
N THR A 56 8.84 -6.22 -7.33
CA THR A 56 9.17 -7.49 -8.02
C THR A 56 8.09 -7.86 -9.05
N LEU A 57 8.40 -8.75 -10.00
CA LEU A 57 7.41 -9.31 -10.95
C LEU A 57 6.56 -10.46 -10.37
N ASP A 58 6.77 -10.81 -9.10
CA ASP A 58 6.08 -11.92 -8.45
C ASP A 58 4.64 -11.53 -8.08
N LEU A 59 3.67 -12.10 -8.79
CA LEU A 59 2.25 -11.81 -8.59
C LEU A 59 1.77 -12.29 -7.20
N ASP A 60 2.28 -13.41 -6.71
CA ASP A 60 1.86 -13.97 -5.43
C ASP A 60 2.45 -13.14 -4.27
N GLY A 61 3.70 -12.71 -4.41
CA GLY A 61 4.33 -11.74 -3.50
C GLY A 61 3.61 -10.40 -3.44
N ARG A 62 3.13 -9.88 -4.57
CA ARG A 62 2.31 -8.65 -4.64
C ARG A 62 0.96 -8.81 -3.94
N LYS A 63 0.30 -9.97 -4.12
CA LYS A 63 -0.97 -10.26 -3.46
C LYS A 63 -0.82 -10.41 -1.95
N ASP A 64 0.19 -11.15 -1.48
CA ASP A 64 0.51 -11.27 -0.05
C ASP A 64 0.84 -9.91 0.56
N ALA A 65 1.62 -9.07 -0.13
CA ALA A 65 1.89 -7.69 0.29
C ALA A 65 0.61 -6.85 0.42
N PHE A 66 -0.29 -6.94 -0.57
CA PHE A 66 -1.57 -6.23 -0.55
C PHE A 66 -2.49 -6.68 0.60
N GLN A 67 -2.53 -7.98 0.89
CA GLN A 67 -3.34 -8.54 1.99
C GLN A 67 -2.85 -8.11 3.38
N ARG A 68 -1.58 -7.72 3.51
CA ARG A 68 -0.99 -7.22 4.77
C ARG A 68 -1.26 -5.73 5.02
N LEU A 69 -1.87 -5.02 4.07
CA LEU A 69 -2.19 -3.60 4.22
C LEU A 69 -3.39 -3.41 5.14
N THR A 70 -3.26 -2.46 6.06
CA THR A 70 -4.35 -2.07 6.94
C THR A 70 -5.21 -1.01 6.24
N PRO A 71 -6.50 -1.27 6.01
CA PRO A 71 -7.36 -0.30 5.35
C PRO A 71 -7.61 0.91 6.24
N ILE A 72 -7.53 2.11 5.66
CA ILE A 72 -7.85 3.36 6.33
C ILE A 72 -8.95 4.10 5.56
N ASN A 73 -9.94 4.60 6.31
CA ASN A 73 -11.05 5.42 5.81
C ASN A 73 -10.80 6.85 6.28
N GLY A 74 -10.02 7.62 5.51
CA GLY A 74 -9.88 9.06 5.70
C GLY A 74 -10.21 9.76 4.38
N ASP A 75 -10.60 11.03 4.41
CA ASP A 75 -10.68 11.83 3.17
C ASP A 75 -9.35 12.52 2.86
N VAL A 76 -8.45 12.62 3.86
CA VAL A 76 -7.14 13.24 3.74
C VAL A 76 -6.09 12.41 4.47
N ILE A 77 -5.21 11.76 3.70
CA ILE A 77 -4.03 11.08 4.23
C ILE A 77 -2.84 12.03 4.16
N THR A 78 -2.49 12.60 5.31
CA THR A 78 -1.23 13.33 5.48
C THR A 78 -0.24 12.48 6.27
N LYS A 79 1.03 12.85 6.22
CA LYS A 79 2.07 12.24 7.07
C LYS A 79 1.71 12.33 8.55
N ASP A 80 1.07 13.42 8.98
CA ASP A 80 0.61 13.60 10.35
C ASP A 80 -0.61 12.71 10.66
N THR A 81 -1.53 12.53 9.71
CA THR A 81 -2.62 11.55 9.84
C THR A 81 -2.06 10.16 10.07
N ILE A 82 -1.06 9.74 9.28
CA ILE A 82 -0.44 8.42 9.44
C ILE A 82 0.23 8.34 10.81
N ARG A 83 0.99 9.35 11.24
CA ARG A 83 1.60 9.41 12.58
C ARG A 83 0.59 9.29 13.72
N LEU A 84 -0.58 9.92 13.60
CA LEU A 84 -1.65 9.83 14.60
C LEU A 84 -2.30 8.44 14.66
N LEU A 85 -2.17 7.64 13.60
CA LEU A 85 -2.57 6.23 13.57
C LEU A 85 -1.46 5.30 14.10
N LEU A 86 -0.30 5.86 14.46
CA LEU A 86 0.78 5.15 15.13
C LEU A 86 0.65 5.37 16.65
N PRO A 87 0.67 4.31 17.47
CA PRO A 87 0.56 4.43 18.92
C PRO A 87 1.84 5.02 19.54
#